data_AF-A0A9W6GAC3-F1
#
_entry.id   AF-A0A9W6GAC3-F1
#
_cell.length_a   1.000
_cell.length_b   1.000
_cell.length_c   1.000
_cell.angle_alpha   90.00
_cell.angle_beta   90.00
_cell.angle_gamma   90.00
#
_symmetry.space_group_name_H-M   'P 1'
#
loop_
_entity.id
_entity.type
_entity.pdbx_description
1 polymer ?
#
loop_
_entity_poly.entity_id
_entity_poly.type
_entity_poly.pdbx_seq_one_letter_code
_entity_poly.pdbx_strand_id
1 'polypeptide(L)'
;MTAATAVSIVGEVTAELLGSCAGLFARIESRRLAADAVTGLQADLPRKNCCSIAKNAGHADPWRLQHFFNDSAWNEDVRESAAATAWVQVADRPERVLVFDETGDLKKGAATVGVQRLPALVD
;
A
#
# COMPACT_ATOMS: atom_id res chain seq x y z
N MET A 1 2.42 -14.95 -21.52
CA MET A 1 2.19 -13.57 -21.04
C MET A 1 3.52 -12.82 -21.12
N THR A 2 3.58 -11.66 -21.76
CA THR A 2 4.83 -10.88 -21.86
C THR A 2 5.00 -9.98 -20.63
N ALA A 3 6.22 -9.57 -20.30
CA ALA A 3 6.47 -8.63 -19.20
C ALA A 3 5.69 -7.31 -19.38
N ALA A 4 5.55 -6.83 -20.61
CA ALA A 4 4.75 -5.64 -20.94
C ALA A 4 3.26 -5.82 -20.63
N THR A 5 2.71 -7.00 -20.92
CA THR A 5 1.31 -7.34 -20.59
C THR A 5 1.09 -7.36 -19.07
N ALA A 6 2.02 -7.96 -18.32
CA ALA A 6 1.93 -7.99 -16.85
C ALA A 6 2.01 -6.59 -16.24
N VAL A 7 2.89 -5.73 -16.75
CA VAL A 7 3.01 -4.32 -16.31
C VAL A 7 1.72 -3.54 -16.60
N SER A 8 1.10 -3.74 -17.77
CA SER A 8 -0.18 -3.10 -18.10
C SER A 8 -1.29 -3.52 -17.15
N ILE A 9 -1.42 -4.82 -16.89
CA ILE A 9 -2.43 -5.37 -15.97
C ILE A 9 -2.24 -4.81 -14.56
N VAL A 10 -1.01 -4.80 -14.05
CA VAL A 10 -0.72 -4.26 -12.71
C VAL A 10 -1.05 -2.76 -12.65
N GLY A 11 -0.73 -2.00 -13.69
CA GLY A 11 -1.06 -0.57 -13.77
C GLY A 11 -2.57 -0.30 -13.78
N GLU A 12 -3.33 -1.05 -14.58
CA GLU A 12 -4.80 -0.94 -14.68
C GLU A 12 -5.48 -1.29 -13.34
N VAL A 13 -5.11 -2.43 -12.74
CA VAL A 13 -5.64 -2.86 -11.43
C VAL A 13 -5.30 -1.84 -10.34
N THR A 14 -4.10 -1.25 -10.39
CA THR A 14 -3.68 -0.22 -9.42
C THR A 14 -4.54 1.04 -9.54
N ALA A 15 -4.81 1.48 -10.78
CA ALA A 15 -5.66 2.64 -11.02
C ALA A 15 -7.11 2.39 -10.60
N GLU A 16 -7.67 1.20 -10.90
CA GLU A 16 -9.02 0.80 -10.49
C GLU A 16 -9.15 0.78 -8.96
N LEU A 17 -8.19 0.16 -8.27
CA LEU A 17 -8.16 0.11 -6.81
C LEU A 17 -8.06 1.52 -6.19
N LEU A 18 -7.11 2.34 -6.64
CA LEU A 18 -6.95 3.71 -6.13
C LEU A 18 -8.19 4.57 -6.40
N GLY A 19 -8.84 4.39 -7.55
CA GLY A 19 -10.10 5.04 -7.90
C GLY A 19 -11.24 4.64 -6.96
N SER A 20 -11.37 3.35 -6.67
CA SER A 20 -12.39 2.83 -5.74
C SER A 20 -12.19 3.36 -4.31
N CYS A 21 -10.94 3.52 -3.87
CA CYS A 21 -10.58 4.05 -2.56
C CYS A 21 -10.63 5.59 -2.49
N ALA A 22 -10.91 6.31 -3.58
CA ALA A 22 -10.85 7.77 -3.60
C ALA A 22 -11.77 8.42 -2.56
N GLY A 23 -12.93 7.81 -2.28
CA GLY A 23 -13.89 8.25 -1.28
C GLY A 23 -13.38 8.20 0.17
N LEU A 24 -12.33 7.42 0.45
CA LEU A 24 -11.74 7.30 1.79
C LEU A 24 -10.89 8.51 2.17
N PHE A 25 -10.53 9.35 1.20
CA PHE A 25 -9.71 10.52 1.42
C PHE A 25 -10.55 11.80 1.36
N ALA A 26 -10.52 12.57 2.43
CA ALA A 26 -11.19 13.87 2.51
C ALA A 26 -10.59 14.92 1.56
N ARG A 27 -9.31 14.79 1.19
CA ARG A 27 -8.57 15.77 0.39
C ARG A 27 -7.91 15.13 -0.84
N ILE A 28 -7.85 15.89 -1.93
CA ILE A 28 -7.24 15.43 -3.18
C ILE A 28 -5.73 15.22 -3.05
N GLU A 29 -5.07 16.01 -2.19
CA GLU A 29 -3.64 15.88 -1.90
C GLU A 29 -3.33 14.51 -1.28
N SER A 30 -4.15 14.06 -0.32
CA SER A 30 -3.99 12.73 0.30
C SER A 30 -4.21 11.60 -0.71
N ARG A 31 -5.15 11.77 -1.65
CA ARG A 31 -5.37 10.80 -2.75
C ARG A 31 -4.13 10.68 -3.64
N ARG A 32 -3.53 11.82 -3.99
CA ARG A 32 -2.30 11.85 -4.81
C ARG A 32 -1.13 11.21 -4.08
N LEU A 33 -0.94 11.51 -2.79
CA LEU A 33 0.10 10.89 -1.97
C LEU A 33 -0.10 9.37 -1.84
N ALA A 34 -1.33 8.89 -1.73
CA ALA A 34 -1.63 7.46 -1.75
C ALA A 34 -1.24 6.82 -3.10
N ALA A 35 -1.56 7.47 -4.21
CA ALA A 35 -1.19 6.99 -5.55
C ALA A 35 0.34 6.96 -5.74
N ASP A 36 1.05 8.01 -5.32
CA ASP A 36 2.51 8.08 -5.36
C ASP A 36 3.15 7.01 -4.49
N ALA A 37 2.58 6.76 -3.30
CA ALA A 37 3.02 5.71 -2.39
C ALA A 37 2.89 4.32 -3.00
N VAL A 38 1.71 3.96 -3.52
CA VAL A 38 1.45 2.65 -4.13
C VAL A 38 2.34 2.45 -5.37
N THR A 39 2.44 3.47 -6.22
CA THR A 39 3.31 3.42 -7.41
C THR A 39 4.77 3.24 -7.02
N GLY A 40 5.24 3.96 -6.00
CA GLY A 40 6.61 3.81 -5.49
C GLY A 40 6.89 2.46 -4.83
N LEU A 41 5.88 1.83 -4.22
CA LEU A 41 5.99 0.46 -3.69
C LEU A 41 6.08 -0.60 -4.80
N GLN A 42 5.53 -0.31 -5.98
CA GLN A 42 5.60 -1.18 -7.16
C GLN A 42 6.84 -0.91 -8.02
N ALA A 43 7.42 0.28 -7.92
CA ALA A 43 8.61 0.66 -8.66
C ALA A 43 9.85 -0.16 -8.24
N ASP A 44 10.78 -0.30 -9.18
CA ASP A 44 12.09 -0.93 -8.97
C ASP A 44 13.03 0.01 -8.21
N LEU A 45 12.72 0.23 -6.93
CA LEU A 45 13.50 1.06 -6.03
C LEU A 45 14.41 0.18 -5.16
N PRO A 46 15.73 0.49 -5.07
CA PRO A 46 16.67 -0.30 -4.25
C PRO A 46 16.26 -0.42 -2.78
N ARG A 47 15.58 0.61 -2.26
CA ARG A 47 14.97 0.60 -0.92
C ARG A 47 13.67 1.39 -0.94
N LYS A 48 12.56 0.74 -0.61
CA LYS A 48 11.23 1.35 -0.52
C LYS A 48 11.07 2.05 0.82
N ASN A 49 11.21 3.37 0.82
CA ASN A 49 10.97 4.24 1.97
C ASN A 49 10.45 5.60 1.48
N CYS A 50 9.99 6.46 2.39
CA CYS A 50 9.43 7.77 2.02
C CYS A 50 10.39 8.62 1.17
N CYS A 51 11.70 8.62 1.44
CA CYS A 51 12.67 9.37 0.66
C CYS A 51 12.80 8.86 -0.78
N SER A 52 13.00 7.55 -0.96
CA SER A 52 13.13 6.95 -2.29
C SER A 52 11.85 7.10 -3.10
N ILE A 53 10.68 6.92 -2.46
CA ILE A 53 9.37 7.06 -3.10
C ILE A 53 9.11 8.53 -3.46
N ALA A 54 9.39 9.47 -2.55
CA ALA A 54 9.26 10.90 -2.81
C ALA A 54 10.08 11.33 -4.03
N LYS A 55 11.35 10.89 -4.09
CA LYS A 55 12.24 11.15 -5.21
C LYS A 55 11.71 10.54 -6.50
N ASN A 56 11.23 9.29 -6.46
CA ASN A 56 10.66 8.62 -7.62
C ASN A 56 9.41 9.34 -8.16
N ALA A 57 8.57 9.88 -7.28
CA ALA A 57 7.37 10.63 -7.64
C ALA A 57 7.64 12.13 -7.93
N GLY A 58 8.90 12.59 -7.91
CA GLY A 58 9.27 13.97 -8.26
C GLY A 58 8.98 15.01 -7.19
N HIS A 59 8.78 14.60 -5.93
CA HIS A 59 8.62 15.54 -4.81
C HIS A 59 9.96 16.21 -4.46
N ALA A 60 9.89 17.45 -3.96
CA ALA A 60 11.06 18.19 -3.50
C ALA A 60 11.70 17.58 -2.24
N ASP A 61 10.87 16.97 -1.38
CA ASP A 61 11.27 16.43 -0.09
C ASP A 61 10.33 15.28 0.33
N PRO A 62 10.71 14.44 1.32
CA PRO A 62 9.89 13.33 1.78
C PRO A 62 8.77 13.71 2.76
N TRP A 63 8.70 14.96 3.21
CA TRP A 63 7.91 15.32 4.38
C TRP A 63 6.43 15.09 4.18
N ARG A 64 5.92 15.33 2.97
CA ARG A 64 4.50 15.09 2.66
C ARG A 64 4.12 13.62 2.77
N LEU A 65 4.98 12.72 2.29
CA LEU A 65 4.76 11.28 2.43
C LEU A 65 4.94 10.82 3.88
N GLN A 66 5.93 11.36 4.60
CA GLN A 66 6.12 11.04 6.01
C GLN A 66 4.93 11.49 6.87
N HIS A 67 4.43 12.70 6.65
CA HIS A 67 3.23 13.21 7.31
C HIS A 67 1.99 12.37 6.94
N PHE A 68 1.87 11.99 5.67
CA PHE A 68 0.78 11.11 5.22
C PHE A 68 0.77 9.77 5.96
N PHE A 69 1.94 9.15 6.21
CA PHE A 69 2.00 7.89 6.94
C PHE A 69 1.92 8.05 8.46
N ASN A 70 2.54 9.08 9.03
CA ASN A 70 2.72 9.20 10.48
C ASN A 70 1.58 9.94 11.18
N ASP A 71 1.05 10.99 10.54
CA ASP A 71 0.19 11.97 11.21
C ASP A 71 -1.25 11.98 10.66
N SER A 72 -1.52 11.22 9.59
CA SER A 72 -2.88 11.07 9.09
C SER A 72 -3.69 10.14 9.98
N ALA A 73 -5.01 10.36 10.01
CA ALA A 73 -5.95 9.60 10.84
C ALA A 73 -6.19 8.18 10.29
N TRP A 74 -5.18 7.33 10.37
CA TRP A 74 -5.30 5.90 10.10
C TRP A 74 -5.91 5.20 11.32
N ASN A 75 -7.12 4.68 11.16
CA ASN A 75 -7.80 3.90 12.18
C ASN A 75 -8.36 2.59 11.59
N GLU A 76 -8.93 1.75 12.45
CA GLU A 76 -9.48 0.47 12.03
C GLU A 76 -10.60 0.63 10.99
N ASP A 77 -11.48 1.62 11.16
CA ASP A 77 -12.58 1.89 10.23
C ASP A 77 -12.09 2.18 8.80
N VAL A 78 -11.00 2.95 8.66
CA VAL A 78 -10.36 3.23 7.37
C VAL A 78 -9.78 1.95 6.78
N ARG A 79 -9.17 1.10 7.60
CA ARG A 79 -8.61 -0.20 7.17
C ARG A 79 -9.71 -1.13 6.66
N GLU A 80 -10.79 -1.27 7.42
CA GLU A 80 -11.94 -2.09 7.04
C GLU A 80 -12.62 -1.57 5.78
N SER A 81 -12.82 -0.24 5.68
CA SER A 81 -13.43 0.39 4.50
C SER A 81 -12.57 0.18 3.24
N ALA A 82 -11.25 0.28 3.35
CA ALA A 82 -10.34 -0.02 2.24
C ALA A 82 -10.39 -1.49 1.82
N ALA A 83 -10.40 -2.42 2.78
CA ALA A 83 -10.51 -3.85 2.50
C ALA A 83 -11.84 -4.22 1.84
N ALA A 84 -12.95 -3.69 2.35
CA ALA A 84 -14.28 -3.90 1.79
C ALA A 84 -14.38 -3.33 0.36
N THR A 85 -13.85 -2.12 0.15
CA THR A 85 -13.81 -1.48 -1.18
C THR A 85 -13.02 -2.32 -2.18
N ALA A 86 -11.84 -2.81 -1.78
CA ALA A 86 -11.02 -3.69 -2.61
C ALA A 86 -11.72 -5.03 -2.91
N TRP A 87 -12.41 -5.61 -1.92
CA TRP A 87 -13.17 -6.84 -2.07
C TRP A 87 -14.30 -6.71 -3.10
N VAL A 88 -15.08 -5.63 -3.04
CA VAL A 88 -16.18 -5.39 -3.98
C VAL A 88 -15.69 -5.38 -5.45
N GLN A 89 -14.51 -4.82 -5.72
CA GLN A 89 -13.96 -4.79 -7.09
C GLN A 89 -13.68 -6.18 -7.67
N VAL A 90 -13.39 -7.17 -6.82
CA VAL A 90 -13.03 -8.53 -7.24
C VAL A 90 -14.14 -9.55 -7.02
N ALA A 91 -15.12 -9.26 -6.16
CA ALA A 91 -16.16 -10.21 -5.76
C ALA A 91 -17.06 -10.66 -6.93
N ASP A 92 -17.42 -9.75 -7.83
CA ASP A 92 -18.33 -10.00 -8.95
C ASP A 92 -17.63 -10.57 -10.20
N ARG A 93 -16.31 -10.77 -10.14
CA ARG A 93 -15.56 -11.36 -11.26
C ARG A 93 -15.90 -12.86 -11.37
N PRO A 94 -16.26 -13.35 -12.57
CA PRO A 94 -16.73 -14.73 -12.76
C PRO A 94 -15.63 -15.77 -12.53
N GLU A 95 -14.38 -15.41 -12.80
CA GLU A 95 -13.20 -16.24 -12.55
C GLU A 95 -12.35 -15.57 -11.46
N ARG A 96 -12.50 -16.03 -10.21
CA ARG A 96 -11.74 -15.50 -9.07
C ARG A 96 -11.18 -16.63 -8.21
N VAL A 97 -10.00 -16.40 -7.68
CA VAL A 97 -9.35 -17.27 -6.68
C VAL A 97 -9.04 -16.41 -5.47
N LEU A 98 -9.58 -16.78 -4.31
CA LEU A 98 -9.21 -16.18 -3.04
C LEU A 98 -8.06 -16.98 -2.43
N VAL A 99 -6.90 -16.35 -2.31
CA VAL A 99 -5.71 -16.93 -1.67
C VAL A 99 -5.61 -16.34 -0.28
N PHE A 100 -5.63 -17.20 0.74
CA PHE A 100 -5.28 -16.82 2.12
C PHE A 100 -3.81 -17.18 2.35
N ASP A 101 -3.06 -16.22 2.88
CA ASP A 101 -1.68 -16.43 3.29
C ASP A 101 -1.47 -15.83 4.69
N GLU A 102 -0.72 -16.52 5.53
CA GLU A 102 -0.27 -16.00 6.82
C GLU A 102 1.15 -15.44 6.63
N THR A 103 1.26 -14.26 6.03
CA THR A 103 2.57 -13.59 5.91
C THR A 103 2.89 -12.81 7.18
N GLY A 104 3.90 -13.26 7.93
CA GLY A 104 4.47 -12.54 9.06
C GLY A 104 5.95 -12.28 8.86
N ASP A 105 6.36 -11.02 8.71
CA ASP A 105 7.78 -10.66 8.75
C ASP A 105 8.28 -10.64 10.20
N LEU A 106 9.32 -11.43 10.50
CA LEU A 106 10.02 -11.36 11.78
C LEU A 106 10.63 -9.97 11.95
N LYS A 107 10.06 -9.19 12.87
CA LYS A 107 10.57 -7.85 13.20
C LYS A 107 11.53 -7.95 14.37
N LYS A 108 12.70 -7.32 14.24
CA LYS A 108 13.73 -7.21 15.29
C LYS A 108 13.84 -5.76 15.77
N GLY A 109 14.04 -5.56 17.08
CA GLY A 109 14.28 -4.26 17.71
C GLY A 109 13.09 -3.69 18.49
N ALA A 110 13.25 -2.53 19.13
CA ALA A 110 12.22 -1.98 20.03
C ALA A 110 11.25 -0.97 19.37
N ALA A 111 11.59 -0.46 18.18
CA ALA A 111 10.95 0.72 17.59
C ALA A 111 9.85 0.40 16.56
N THR A 112 9.72 -0.85 16.11
CA THR A 112 8.77 -1.22 15.05
C THR A 112 7.48 -1.81 15.65
N VAL A 113 6.33 -1.38 15.15
CA VAL A 113 5.02 -1.91 15.60
C VAL A 113 4.93 -3.42 15.35
N GLY A 114 4.53 -4.16 16.39
CA GLY A 114 4.29 -5.60 16.35
C GLY A 114 5.49 -6.48 16.71
N VAL A 115 6.67 -5.93 17.03
CA VAL A 115 7.84 -6.74 17.43
C VAL A 115 7.54 -7.63 18.64
N GLN A 116 6.74 -7.14 19.60
CA GLN A 116 6.39 -7.89 20.81
C GLN A 116 5.34 -9.00 20.60
N ARG A 117 4.74 -9.09 19.42
CA ARG A 117 3.64 -10.04 19.12
C ARG A 117 4.12 -11.27 18.36
N LEU A 118 5.37 -11.28 17.92
CA LEU A 118 5.99 -12.41 17.23
C LEU A 118 6.81 -13.21 18.25
N PRO A 119 6.65 -14.53 18.34
CA PRO A 119 7.48 -15.35 19.22
C PRO A 119 8.96 -15.13 18.88
N ALA A 120 9.78 -14.92 19.91
CA ALA A 120 11.22 -14.89 19.74
C ALA A 120 11.69 -16.24 19.19
N LEU A 121 12.68 -16.21 18.28
CA LEU A 121 13.41 -17.42 17.93
C LEU A 121 13.99 -17.99 19.23
N VAL A 122 13.57 -19.20 19.60
CA VAL A 122 14.34 -20.02 20.52
C VAL A 122 15.54 -20.49 19.69
N ASP A 123 16.74 -20.12 20.12
CA ASP A 123 18.00 -20.44 19.45
C ASP A 123 18.19 -21.96 19.24
#